data_AF-A0A535C156-F1
#
_entry.id   AF-A0A535C156-F1
#
_cell.length_a   1.000
_cell.length_b   1.000
_cell.length_c   1.000
_cell.angle_alpha   90.00
_cell.angle_beta   90.00
_cell.angle_gamma   90.00
#
_symmetry.space_group_name_H-M   'P 1'
#
loop_
_entity.id
_entity.type
_entity.pdbx_description
1 polymer ?
#
loop_
_entity_poly.entity_id
_entity_poly.type
_entity_poly.pdbx_seq_one_letter_code
_entity_poly.pdbx_strand_id
1 'polypeptide(L)'
;MIWKRPGLLFPATFDTIFFDVDGVLIKTTDSFRATDIAVAEYVAGTIHGLGWGKDSGNPLVTLEDVNAFKQAGGYNNDWDMCYLLSSLCTARLREWKGTPLARRSSQELAALSRAANLQGHGGVEWVDTVIPASARLDYQLIGEIYHEYYWGAEEMQKRFGHPPRFLRDAPGFVHREEMLFSPDLLT
;
A
#
# COMPACT_ATOMS: atom_id res chain seq x y z
N MET A 1 17.80 -11.63 7.31
CA MET A 1 19.12 -10.95 7.42
C MET A 1 18.86 -9.56 7.99
N ILE A 2 19.25 -9.31 9.23
CA ILE A 2 19.07 -8.00 9.88
C ILE A 2 20.14 -7.05 9.33
N TRP A 3 19.73 -5.91 8.78
CA TRP A 3 20.67 -4.89 8.32
C TRP A 3 21.34 -4.24 9.53
N LYS A 4 22.67 -4.19 9.52
CA LYS A 4 23.46 -3.45 10.51
C LYS A 4 24.20 -2.34 9.80
N ARG A 5 24.11 -1.12 10.32
CA ARG A 5 24.88 0.02 9.80
C ARG A 5 26.38 -0.32 9.84
N PRO A 6 27.09 -0.33 8.70
CA PRO A 6 28.52 -0.59 8.68
C PRO A 6 29.27 0.42 9.55
N GLY A 7 30.21 -0.06 10.37
CA GLY A 7 31.00 0.78 11.28
C GLY A 7 30.24 1.29 12.51
N LEU A 8 29.01 0.83 12.76
CA LEU A 8 28.29 1.18 14.00
C LEU A 8 29.00 0.52 15.19
N LEU A 9 29.59 1.35 16.04
CA LEU A 9 30.13 0.96 17.33
C LEU A 9 28.99 0.98 18.35
N PHE A 10 28.72 -0.16 18.96
CA PHE A 10 27.80 -0.22 20.10
C PHE A 10 28.58 0.14 21.37
N PRO A 11 28.01 0.95 22.28
CA PRO A 11 28.61 1.11 23.59
C PRO A 11 28.69 -0.26 24.29
N ALA A 12 29.76 -0.51 25.04
CA ALA A 12 29.97 -1.78 25.74
C ALA A 12 28.90 -2.04 26.80
N THR A 13 28.26 -0.97 27.29
CA THR A 13 27.16 -0.98 28.26
C THR A 13 26.07 -0.05 27.78
N PHE A 14 24.81 -0.45 27.96
CA PHE A 14 23.64 0.37 27.72
C PHE A 14 22.61 0.04 28.81
N ASP A 15 21.87 1.05 29.26
CA ASP A 15 20.78 0.88 30.24
C ASP A 15 19.39 0.91 29.57
N THR A 16 19.33 1.14 28.26
CA THR A 16 18.08 1.28 27.52
C THR A 16 18.26 0.88 26.05
N ILE A 17 17.28 0.17 25.51
CA ILE A 17 17.13 -0.14 24.08
C ILE A 17 15.74 0.32 23.64
N PHE A 18 15.66 1.01 22.50
CA PHE A 18 14.40 1.34 21.85
C PHE A 18 14.19 0.41 20.66
N PHE A 19 12.99 -0.14 20.56
CA PHE A 19 12.56 -0.95 19.41
C PHE A 19 11.50 -0.17 18.65
N ASP A 20 11.64 -0.15 17.33
CA ASP A 20 10.49 0.10 16.46
C ASP A 20 9.56 -1.13 16.49
N VAL A 21 8.32 -0.97 16.05
CA VAL A 21 7.32 -2.05 16.05
C VAL A 21 7.28 -2.72 14.69
N ASP A 22 6.92 -1.97 13.66
CA ASP A 22 6.63 -2.49 12.32
C ASP A 22 7.90 -2.90 11.59
N GLY A 23 7.97 -4.18 11.21
CA GLY A 23 9.15 -4.76 10.56
C GLY A 23 10.34 -5.00 11.51
N VAL A 24 10.20 -4.67 12.80
CA VAL A 24 11.18 -4.96 13.85
C VAL A 24 10.62 -5.98 14.84
N LEU A 25 9.60 -5.63 15.62
CA LEU A 25 8.96 -6.57 16.56
C LEU A 25 7.85 -7.39 15.90
N ILE A 26 7.11 -6.78 14.96
CA ILE A 26 5.96 -7.38 14.29
C ILE A 26 6.20 -7.37 12.78
N LYS A 27 5.95 -8.50 12.13
CA LYS A 27 5.96 -8.62 10.67
C LYS A 27 4.62 -8.12 10.12
N THR A 28 4.59 -6.85 9.73
CA THR A 28 3.39 -6.19 9.18
C THR A 28 3.41 -6.07 7.66
N THR A 29 4.51 -6.43 7.01
CA THR A 29 4.67 -6.20 5.56
C THR A 29 3.62 -6.93 4.71
N ASP A 30 3.17 -8.11 5.14
CA ASP A 30 2.22 -8.91 4.38
C ASP A 30 0.77 -8.36 4.51
N SER A 31 0.41 -7.78 5.66
CA SER A 31 -0.91 -7.16 5.87
C SER A 31 -1.05 -5.89 5.03
N PHE A 32 -0.06 -4.99 5.09
CA PHE A 32 -0.06 -3.75 4.31
C PHE A 32 -0.08 -4.00 2.81
N ARG A 33 0.83 -4.84 2.29
CA ARG A 33 0.90 -5.12 0.84
C ARG A 33 -0.36 -5.81 0.31
N ALA A 34 -0.97 -6.71 1.09
CA ALA A 34 -2.24 -7.32 0.71
C ALA A 34 -3.37 -6.29 0.66
N THR A 35 -3.38 -5.33 1.58
CA THR A 35 -4.35 -4.23 1.60
C THR A 35 -4.20 -3.32 0.39
N ASP A 36 -2.96 -2.88 0.08
CA ASP A 36 -2.65 -2.05 -1.09
C ASP A 36 -3.22 -2.65 -2.39
N ILE A 37 -2.99 -3.95 -2.60
CA ILE A 37 -3.46 -4.68 -3.78
C ILE A 37 -4.99 -4.82 -3.76
N ALA A 38 -5.57 -5.22 -2.64
CA ALA A 38 -7.01 -5.46 -2.53
C ALA A 38 -7.84 -4.19 -2.76
N VAL A 39 -7.37 -3.04 -2.25
CA VAL A 39 -8.02 -1.74 -2.48
C VAL A 39 -7.97 -1.39 -3.97
N ALA A 40 -6.81 -1.52 -4.62
CA ALA A 40 -6.67 -1.25 -6.06
C ALA A 40 -7.60 -2.14 -6.91
N GLU A 41 -7.68 -3.44 -6.60
CA GLU A 41 -8.59 -4.37 -7.26
C GLU A 41 -10.06 -4.04 -7.03
N TYR A 42 -10.43 -3.67 -5.81
CA TYR A 42 -11.80 -3.30 -5.48
C TYR A 42 -12.23 -2.02 -6.20
N VAL A 43 -11.36 -1.01 -6.23
CA VAL A 43 -11.66 0.24 -6.93
C VAL A 43 -11.78 0.01 -8.43
N ALA A 44 -10.81 -0.68 -9.04
CA ALA A 44 -10.88 -0.96 -10.48
C ALA A 44 -12.07 -1.85 -10.84
N GLY A 45 -12.26 -2.97 -10.13
CA GLY A 45 -13.26 -3.99 -10.47
C GLY A 45 -14.67 -3.67 -9.99
N THR A 46 -14.82 -3.31 -8.72
CA THR A 46 -16.14 -3.10 -8.11
C THR A 46 -16.64 -1.68 -8.33
N ILE A 47 -15.82 -0.66 -8.08
CA ILE A 47 -16.26 0.74 -8.19
C ILE A 47 -16.32 1.19 -9.66
N HIS A 48 -15.34 0.80 -10.48
CA HIS A 48 -15.28 1.22 -11.89
C HIS A 48 -15.72 0.16 -12.90
N GLY A 49 -16.01 -1.08 -12.48
CA GLY A 49 -16.48 -2.14 -13.38
C GLY A 49 -15.45 -2.60 -14.41
N LEU A 50 -14.15 -2.45 -14.12
CA LEU A 50 -13.08 -2.73 -15.07
C LEU A 50 -12.58 -4.17 -14.95
N GLY A 51 -12.30 -4.79 -16.10
CA GLY A 51 -11.70 -6.12 -16.18
C GLY A 51 -10.23 -6.06 -16.58
N TRP A 52 -9.40 -6.88 -15.94
CA TRP A 52 -7.96 -7.03 -16.24
C TRP A 52 -7.53 -8.49 -16.47
N GLY A 53 -8.49 -9.41 -16.67
CA GLY A 53 -8.22 -10.83 -16.79
C GLY A 53 -8.06 -11.54 -15.45
N LYS A 54 -8.74 -11.06 -14.40
CA LYS A 54 -8.78 -11.69 -13.07
C LYS A 54 -9.13 -13.18 -13.15
N ASP A 55 -10.12 -13.53 -13.97
CA ASP A 55 -10.58 -14.91 -14.17
C ASP A 55 -9.54 -15.81 -14.84
N SER A 56 -8.54 -15.21 -15.50
CA SER A 56 -7.40 -15.91 -16.11
C SER A 56 -6.17 -15.98 -15.17
N GLY A 57 -6.33 -15.56 -13.91
CA GLY A 57 -5.25 -15.56 -12.91
C GLY A 57 -4.27 -14.39 -13.04
N ASN A 58 -4.57 -13.37 -13.86
CA ASN A 58 -3.70 -12.20 -14.00
C ASN A 58 -3.89 -11.25 -12.80
N PRO A 59 -2.82 -10.93 -12.05
CA PRO A 59 -2.89 -9.94 -10.99
C PRO A 59 -3.04 -8.53 -11.59
N LEU A 60 -3.83 -7.67 -10.94
CA LEU A 60 -3.89 -6.26 -11.33
C LEU A 60 -2.63 -5.50 -10.91
N VAL A 61 -2.18 -5.79 -9.70
CA VAL A 61 -1.00 -5.22 -9.06
C VAL A 61 -0.20 -6.38 -8.46
N THR A 62 1.11 -6.38 -8.70
CA THR A 62 2.05 -7.35 -8.13
C THR A 62 2.81 -6.74 -6.95
N LEU A 63 3.44 -7.58 -6.12
CA LEU A 63 4.32 -7.09 -5.05
C LEU A 63 5.52 -6.28 -5.59
N GLU A 64 5.98 -6.59 -6.80
CA GLU A 64 7.04 -5.84 -7.46
C GLU A 64 6.58 -4.42 -7.82
N ASP A 65 5.34 -4.26 -8.27
CA ASP A 65 4.74 -2.95 -8.54
C ASP A 65 4.67 -2.11 -7.26
N VAL A 66 4.17 -2.68 -6.16
CA VAL A 66 4.10 -2.00 -4.86
C VAL A 66 5.50 -1.59 -4.40
N ASN A 67 6.47 -2.50 -4.48
CA ASN A 67 7.86 -2.20 -4.07
C ASN A 67 8.50 -1.10 -4.92
N ALA A 68 8.22 -1.05 -6.23
CA ALA A 68 8.75 0.00 -7.10
C ALA A 68 8.32 1.40 -6.62
N PHE A 69 7.04 1.57 -6.29
CA PHE A 69 6.53 2.86 -5.80
C PHE A 69 6.91 3.15 -4.34
N LYS A 70 6.97 2.14 -3.46
CA LYS A 70 7.55 2.34 -2.10
C LYS A 70 9.00 2.83 -2.17
N GLN A 71 9.80 2.32 -3.13
CA GLN A 71 11.17 2.79 -3.37
C GLN A 71 11.25 4.16 -4.05
N ALA A 72 10.21 4.58 -4.79
CA ALA A 72 10.15 5.93 -5.35
C ALA A 72 10.05 7.01 -4.26
N GLY A 73 9.41 6.69 -3.15
CA GLY A 73 9.17 7.60 -2.03
C GLY A 73 8.10 8.66 -2.35
N GLY A 74 7.76 9.48 -1.35
CA GLY A 74 6.74 10.52 -1.47
C GLY A 74 5.31 10.06 -1.12
N TYR A 75 5.14 8.79 -0.74
CA TYR A 75 3.89 8.21 -0.24
C TYR A 75 4.06 7.96 1.26
N ASN A 76 3.47 8.82 2.09
CA ASN A 76 3.78 8.93 3.52
C ASN A 76 2.98 7.96 4.38
N ASN A 77 1.84 7.51 3.89
CA ASN A 77 0.97 6.54 4.57
C ASN A 77 0.43 5.50 3.56
N ASP A 78 -0.23 4.45 4.06
CA ASP A 78 -0.76 3.40 3.19
C ASP A 78 -1.96 3.87 2.35
N TRP A 79 -2.67 4.93 2.75
CA TRP A 79 -3.72 5.52 1.92
C TRP A 79 -3.14 6.16 0.67
N ASP A 80 -1.96 6.79 0.75
CA ASP A 80 -1.25 7.35 -0.40
C ASP A 80 -0.90 6.25 -1.41
N MET A 81 -0.46 5.08 -0.91
CA MET A 81 -0.14 3.93 -1.75
C MET A 81 -1.40 3.36 -2.40
N CYS A 82 -2.48 3.18 -1.63
CA CYS A 82 -3.77 2.74 -2.16
C CYS A 82 -4.33 3.72 -3.20
N TYR A 83 -4.24 5.02 -2.94
CA TYR A 83 -4.70 6.09 -3.83
C TYR A 83 -3.93 6.06 -5.14
N LEU A 84 -2.59 5.97 -5.06
CA LEU A 84 -1.72 5.81 -6.23
C LEU A 84 -2.11 4.58 -7.04
N LEU A 85 -2.12 3.39 -6.43
CA LEU A 85 -2.28 2.13 -7.16
C LEU A 85 -3.67 2.04 -7.79
N SER A 86 -4.72 2.40 -7.03
CA SER A 86 -6.10 2.42 -7.53
C SER A 86 -6.25 3.38 -8.72
N SER A 87 -5.70 4.58 -8.59
CA SER A 87 -5.77 5.61 -9.64
C SER A 87 -4.98 5.19 -10.88
N LEU A 88 -3.78 4.64 -10.69
CA LEU A 88 -2.90 4.21 -11.76
C LEU A 88 -3.50 3.03 -12.53
N CYS A 89 -3.99 2.01 -11.83
CA CYS A 89 -4.63 0.85 -12.45
C CYS A 89 -5.88 1.25 -13.24
N THR A 90 -6.72 2.11 -12.66
CA THR A 90 -7.90 2.65 -13.34
C THR A 90 -7.50 3.39 -14.62
N ALA A 91 -6.54 4.31 -14.52
CA ALA A 91 -6.04 5.07 -15.67
C ALA A 91 -5.48 4.16 -16.77
N ARG A 92 -4.68 3.15 -16.41
CA ARG A 92 -4.13 2.20 -17.39
C ARG A 92 -5.20 1.41 -18.12
N LEU A 93 -6.23 0.97 -17.39
CA LEU A 93 -7.29 0.11 -17.93
C LEU A 93 -8.34 0.88 -18.74
N ARG A 94 -8.58 2.17 -18.43
CA ARG A 94 -9.65 2.95 -19.06
C ARG A 94 -9.13 4.17 -19.81
N GLU A 95 -8.52 5.14 -19.14
CA GLU A 95 -8.15 6.44 -19.72
C GLU A 95 -6.99 6.35 -20.72
N TRP A 96 -5.98 5.56 -20.40
CA TRP A 96 -4.77 5.39 -21.19
C TRP A 96 -4.84 4.17 -22.10
N LYS A 97 -5.97 3.45 -22.12
CA LYS A 97 -6.12 2.21 -22.89
C LYS A 97 -5.75 2.44 -24.37
N GLY A 98 -4.83 1.63 -24.88
CA GLY A 98 -4.34 1.74 -26.26
C GLY A 98 -3.24 2.79 -26.50
N THR A 99 -2.89 3.59 -25.49
CA THR A 99 -1.82 4.59 -25.60
C THR A 99 -0.44 3.99 -25.23
N PRO A 100 0.67 4.69 -25.54
CA PRO A 100 1.99 4.32 -25.02
C PRO A 100 2.09 4.37 -23.49
N LEU A 101 1.32 5.24 -22.82
CA LEU A 101 1.36 5.37 -21.35
C LEU A 101 0.86 4.11 -20.65
N ALA A 102 -0.23 3.50 -21.14
CA ALA A 102 -0.74 2.24 -20.58
C ALA A 102 0.23 1.06 -20.72
N ARG A 103 1.22 1.16 -21.61
CA ARG A 103 2.22 0.12 -21.87
C ARG A 103 3.50 0.30 -21.05
N ARG A 104 3.68 1.43 -20.36
CA ARG A 104 4.84 1.63 -19.48
C ARG A 104 4.79 0.63 -18.32
N SER A 105 5.95 0.13 -17.92
CA SER A 105 6.10 -0.68 -16.72
C SER A 105 5.85 0.18 -15.47
N SER A 106 5.51 -0.47 -14.36
CA SER A 106 5.41 0.21 -13.07
C SER A 106 6.75 0.77 -12.62
N GLN A 107 7.87 0.13 -12.99
CA GLN A 107 9.23 0.61 -12.71
C GLN A 107 9.52 1.93 -13.42
N GLU A 108 9.13 2.06 -14.69
CA GLU A 108 9.28 3.32 -15.43
C GLU A 108 8.44 4.44 -14.82
N LEU A 109 7.20 4.15 -14.44
CA LEU A 109 6.32 5.14 -13.80
C LEU A 109 6.79 5.51 -12.40
N ALA A 110 7.26 4.54 -11.62
CA ALA A 110 7.87 4.76 -10.31
C ALA A 110 9.14 5.61 -10.40
N ALA A 111 9.96 5.43 -11.44
CA ALA A 111 11.13 6.28 -11.69
C ALA A 111 10.72 7.74 -11.96
N LEU A 112 9.63 7.98 -12.69
CA LEU A 112 9.10 9.33 -12.92
C LEU A 112 8.54 9.96 -11.64
N SER A 113 7.79 9.18 -10.85
CA SER A 113 7.32 9.58 -9.53
C SER A 113 8.49 9.95 -8.60
N ARG A 114 9.54 9.11 -8.57
CA ARG A 114 10.77 9.38 -7.82
C ARG A 114 11.45 10.67 -8.25
N ALA A 115 11.54 10.92 -9.56
CA ALA A 115 12.16 12.13 -10.07
C ALA A 115 11.40 13.39 -9.63
N ALA A 116 10.06 13.34 -9.62
CA ALA A 116 9.24 14.42 -9.08
C ALA A 116 9.42 14.59 -7.56
N ASN A 117 9.46 13.48 -6.82
CA ASN A 117 9.74 13.47 -5.38
C ASN A 117 11.07 14.12 -5.02
N LEU A 118 12.13 13.84 -5.78
CA LEU A 118 13.44 14.48 -5.59
C LEU A 118 13.45 15.98 -5.93
N GLN A 119 12.47 16.47 -6.68
CA GLN A 119 12.28 17.90 -6.96
C GLN A 119 11.40 18.59 -5.92
N GLY A 120 10.96 17.86 -4.88
CA GLY A 120 10.14 18.39 -3.78
C GLY A 120 8.64 18.19 -3.96
N HIS A 121 8.18 17.50 -5.01
CA HIS A 121 6.77 17.18 -5.21
C HIS A 121 6.38 15.92 -4.45
N GLY A 122 5.27 15.92 -3.71
CA GLY A 122 4.81 14.72 -3.03
C GLY A 122 4.39 13.60 -4.00
N GLY A 123 4.38 12.35 -3.55
CA GLY A 123 3.86 11.22 -4.34
C GLY A 123 2.38 11.36 -4.67
N VAL A 124 1.58 11.92 -3.74
CA VAL A 124 0.16 12.27 -3.97
C VAL A 124 0.03 13.40 -4.99
N GLU A 125 0.87 14.44 -4.89
CA GLU A 125 0.89 15.54 -5.85
C GLU A 125 1.23 15.05 -7.26
N TRP A 126 2.17 14.10 -7.37
CA TRP A 126 2.47 13.44 -8.64
C TRP A 126 1.26 12.69 -9.20
N VAL A 127 0.50 11.96 -8.37
CA VAL A 127 -0.75 11.31 -8.77
C VAL A 127 -1.75 12.34 -9.31
N ASP A 128 -1.97 13.42 -8.59
CA ASP A 128 -2.95 14.44 -8.96
C ASP A 128 -2.58 15.19 -10.25
N THR A 129 -1.28 15.31 -10.52
CA THR A 129 -0.75 15.98 -11.71
C THR A 129 -0.74 15.08 -12.94
N VAL A 130 -0.34 13.82 -12.78
CA VAL A 130 -0.09 12.90 -13.89
C VAL A 130 -1.31 12.05 -14.24
N ILE A 131 -2.08 11.64 -13.24
CA ILE A 131 -3.19 10.70 -13.42
C ILE A 131 -4.50 11.48 -13.64
N PRO A 132 -5.25 11.20 -14.73
CA PRO A 132 -6.49 11.91 -15.02
C PRO A 132 -7.47 11.88 -13.85
N ALA A 133 -8.11 13.03 -13.57
CA ALA A 133 -9.10 13.15 -12.50
C ALA A 133 -10.22 12.11 -12.57
N SER A 134 -10.63 11.68 -13.77
CA SER A 134 -11.65 10.65 -13.94
C SER A 134 -11.24 9.29 -13.38
N ALA A 135 -9.93 8.98 -13.36
CA ALA A 135 -9.39 7.72 -12.87
C ALA A 135 -9.19 7.69 -11.35
N ARG A 136 -9.29 8.85 -10.69
CA ARG A 136 -9.00 9.02 -9.27
C ARG A 136 -10.31 8.90 -8.48
N LEU A 137 -10.32 8.02 -7.48
CA LEU A 137 -11.40 7.98 -6.50
C LEU A 137 -11.15 9.03 -5.42
N ASP A 138 -12.20 9.47 -4.74
CA ASP A 138 -12.04 10.34 -3.58
C ASP A 138 -11.07 9.73 -2.55
N TYR A 139 -10.14 10.55 -2.05
CA TYR A 139 -9.07 10.08 -1.16
C TYR A 139 -9.60 9.59 0.19
N GLN A 140 -10.65 10.20 0.72
CA GLN A 140 -11.27 9.75 1.98
C GLN A 140 -11.94 8.40 1.78
N LEU A 141 -12.63 8.22 0.66
CA LEU A 141 -13.23 6.94 0.30
C LEU A 141 -12.18 5.83 0.13
N ILE A 142 -10.99 6.13 -0.41
CA ILE A 142 -9.85 5.21 -0.41
C ILE A 142 -9.47 4.80 1.01
N GLY A 143 -9.38 5.76 1.93
CA GLY A 143 -9.11 5.50 3.35
C GLY A 143 -10.17 4.63 4.03
N GLU A 144 -11.46 4.85 3.72
CA GLU A 144 -12.56 4.01 4.22
C GLU A 144 -12.43 2.56 3.73
N ILE A 145 -12.21 2.36 2.42
CA ILE A 145 -12.06 1.02 1.83
C ILE A 145 -10.79 0.34 2.37
N TYR A 146 -9.69 1.09 2.53
CA TYR A 146 -8.47 0.61 3.15
C TYR A 146 -8.74 0.08 4.56
N HIS A 147 -9.42 0.85 5.40
CA HIS A 147 -9.70 0.43 6.77
C HIS A 147 -10.53 -0.84 6.83
N GLU A 148 -11.54 -0.97 5.97
CA GLU A 148 -12.36 -2.18 5.94
C GLU A 148 -11.56 -3.42 5.48
N TYR A 149 -10.64 -3.29 4.52
CA TYR A 149 -9.75 -4.39 4.14
C TYR A 149 -8.71 -4.71 5.22
N TYR A 150 -8.09 -3.68 5.81
CA TYR A 150 -7.02 -3.85 6.78
C TYR A 150 -7.54 -4.41 8.10
N TRP A 151 -8.54 -3.76 8.70
CA TRP A 151 -9.08 -4.14 10.00
C TRP A 151 -10.07 -5.30 9.88
N GLY A 152 -10.88 -5.35 8.84
CA GLY A 152 -11.95 -6.32 8.72
C GLY A 152 -13.18 -5.98 9.57
N ALA A 153 -14.27 -6.69 9.33
CA ALA A 153 -15.58 -6.38 9.88
C ALA A 153 -15.62 -6.36 11.42
N GLU A 154 -14.93 -7.31 12.05
CA GLU A 154 -14.89 -7.45 13.50
C GLU A 154 -14.16 -6.26 14.16
N GLU A 155 -12.97 -5.92 13.66
CA GLU A 155 -12.17 -4.83 14.23
C GLU A 155 -12.73 -3.45 13.87
N MET A 156 -13.43 -3.30 12.73
CA MET A 156 -14.14 -2.05 12.39
C MET A 156 -15.12 -1.65 13.48
N GLN A 157 -15.98 -2.58 13.91
CA GLN A 157 -16.96 -2.31 14.97
C GLN A 157 -16.30 -2.01 16.31
N LYS A 158 -15.23 -2.75 16.67
CA LYS A 158 -14.52 -2.57 17.95
C LYS A 158 -13.75 -1.25 18.02
N ARG A 159 -13.07 -0.85 16.95
CA ARG A 159 -12.14 0.29 16.94
C ARG A 159 -12.78 1.60 16.52
N PHE A 160 -13.70 1.54 15.56
CA PHE A 160 -14.31 2.74 14.97
C PHE A 160 -15.78 2.90 15.37
N GLY A 161 -16.36 1.94 16.09
CA GLY A 161 -17.71 2.04 16.64
C GLY A 161 -18.83 1.84 15.60
N HIS A 162 -18.49 1.49 14.36
CA HIS A 162 -19.45 1.24 13.30
C HIS A 162 -19.08 -0.01 12.48
N PRO A 163 -20.04 -0.69 11.86
CA PRO A 163 -19.75 -1.80 10.96
C PRO A 163 -19.15 -1.30 9.63
N PRO A 164 -18.47 -2.18 8.87
CA PRO A 164 -18.04 -1.89 7.50
C PRO A 164 -19.25 -1.58 6.58
N ARG A 165 -19.05 -0.65 5.66
CA ARG A 165 -20.04 -0.22 4.65
C ARG A 165 -19.93 -1.04 3.37
N PHE A 166 -18.72 -1.38 2.94
CA PHE A 166 -18.42 -2.01 1.66
C PHE A 166 -18.14 -3.50 1.80
N LEU A 167 -17.35 -3.88 2.80
CA LEU A 167 -16.79 -5.23 2.98
C LEU A 167 -17.34 -5.86 4.25
N ARG A 168 -18.62 -6.26 4.21
CA ARG A 168 -19.38 -6.70 5.40
C ARG A 168 -18.79 -7.92 6.11
N ASP A 169 -18.14 -8.78 5.36
CA ASP A 169 -17.60 -10.06 5.85
C ASP A 169 -16.06 -10.13 5.71
N ALA A 170 -15.39 -8.99 5.51
CA ALA A 170 -13.93 -9.00 5.38
C ALA A 170 -13.29 -9.48 6.70
N PRO A 171 -12.38 -10.47 6.64
CA PRO A 171 -11.73 -10.98 7.85
C PRO A 171 -10.74 -9.96 8.43
N GLY A 172 -10.16 -9.09 7.61
CA GLY A 172 -9.12 -8.14 8.01
C GLY A 172 -7.72 -8.68 7.76
N PHE A 173 -6.91 -7.93 7.02
CA PHE A 173 -5.51 -8.29 6.76
C PHE A 173 -4.60 -8.13 7.99
N VAL A 174 -4.99 -7.36 9.00
CA VAL A 174 -4.25 -7.20 10.26
C VAL A 174 -4.01 -8.55 10.96
N HIS A 175 -4.88 -9.54 10.77
CA HIS A 175 -4.72 -10.87 11.37
C HIS A 175 -3.65 -11.73 10.68
N ARG A 176 -2.99 -11.21 9.63
CA ARG A 176 -1.83 -11.83 8.99
C ARG A 176 -0.51 -11.42 9.63
N GLU A 177 -0.55 -10.58 10.64
CA GLU A 177 0.65 -10.08 11.31
C GLU A 177 1.17 -11.09 12.31
N GLU A 178 2.48 -11.23 12.34
CA GLU A 178 3.17 -12.24 13.14
C GLU A 178 4.25 -11.57 14.00
N MET A 179 4.39 -12.01 15.25
CA MET A 179 5.53 -11.60 16.08
C MET A 179 6.83 -12.15 15.47
N LEU A 180 7.82 -11.28 15.28
CA LEU A 180 9.14 -11.67 14.77
C LEU A 180 10.02 -12.33 15.82
N PHE A 181 9.66 -12.17 17.08
CA PHE A 181 10.37 -12.73 18.23
C PHE A 181 9.42 -13.49 19.14
N SER A 182 9.99 -14.41 19.90
CA SER A 182 9.25 -15.09 20.96
C SER A 182 8.86 -14.10 22.08
N PRO A 183 7.70 -14.27 22.74
CA PRO A 183 7.25 -13.36 23.81
C PRO A 183 8.22 -13.21 24.99
N ASP A 184 9.15 -14.14 25.16
CA ASP A 184 10.20 -14.16 26.19
C ASP A 184 11.48 -13.41 25.79
N LEU A 185 11.49 -12.66 24.68
CA LEU A 185 12.67 -11.93 24.17
C LEU A 185 13.40 -11.08 25.25
N LEU A 186 12.66 -10.59 26.25
CA LEU A 186 13.16 -9.68 27.28
C LEU A 186 13.17 -10.29 28.69
N THR A 187 12.96 -11.60 28.84
CA THR A 187 12.91 -12.31 30.14
C THR A 187 13.93 -13.42 30.20
#